data_AF-I4YPK9-F1
#
_entry.id   AF-I4YPK9-F1
#
_cell.length_a   1.000
_cell.length_b   1.000
_cell.length_c   1.000
_cell.angle_alpha   90.00
_cell.angle_beta   90.00
_cell.angle_gamma   90.00
#
_symmetry.space_group_name_H-M   'P 1'
#
loop_
_entity.id
_entity.type
_entity.pdbx_description
1 polymer ?
#
loop_
_entity_poly.entity_id
_entity_poly.type
_entity_poly.pdbx_seq_one_letter_code
_entity_poly.pdbx_strand_id
1 'polypeptide(L)'
;MVRGLVWLVLFGTASVAFYRVNDRIVWDVCRRERRPYPPDWTRSVYWQWRTMAGSWYGDAKHAGLLWPKVAATAAILMAGICPVLTGILEAMSG
;
A
#
# COMPACT_ATOMS: atom_id res chain seq x y z
N MET A 1 -4.43 -16.71 -20.18
CA MET A 1 -3.52 -17.14 -19.09
C MET A 1 -2.37 -16.16 -18.84
N VAL A 2 -1.53 -15.82 -19.84
CA VAL A 2 -0.36 -14.94 -19.65
C VAL A 2 -0.71 -13.56 -19.07
N ARG A 3 -1.74 -12.90 -19.57
CA ARG A 3 -2.16 -11.57 -19.08
C ARG A 3 -2.60 -11.57 -17.61
N GLY A 4 -3.31 -12.61 -17.17
CA GLY A 4 -3.72 -12.75 -15.77
C GLY A 4 -2.53 -12.94 -14.84
N LEU A 5 -1.53 -13.71 -15.28
CA LEU A 5 -0.27 -13.89 -14.56
C LEU A 5 0.48 -12.55 -14.42
N VAL A 6 0.54 -11.74 -15.48
CA VAL A 6 1.17 -10.41 -15.45
C VAL A 6 0.51 -9.51 -14.40
N TRP A 7 -0.83 -9.42 -14.39
CA TRP A 7 -1.54 -8.62 -13.39
C TRP A 7 -1.32 -9.12 -11.97
N LEU A 8 -1.29 -10.44 -11.78
CA LEU A 8 -1.00 -11.04 -10.47
C LEU A 8 0.41 -10.71 -9.97
N VAL A 9 1.42 -10.76 -10.85
CA VAL A 9 2.80 -10.36 -10.51
C VAL A 9 2.89 -8.86 -10.21
N LEU A 10 2.24 -8.01 -11.01
CA LEU A 10 2.20 -6.56 -10.77
C LEU A 10 1.51 -6.24 -9.44
N PHE A 11 0.39 -6.90 -9.13
CA PHE A 11 -0.30 -6.73 -7.86
C PHE A 11 0.56 -7.20 -6.68
N GLY A 12 1.23 -8.36 -6.81
CA GLY A 12 2.13 -8.87 -5.78
C GLY A 12 3.30 -7.92 -5.50
N THR A 13 3.97 -7.43 -6.55
CA THR A 13 5.08 -6.49 -6.42
C THR A 13 4.65 -5.14 -5.85
N ALA A 14 3.51 -4.61 -6.29
CA ALA A 14 2.91 -3.39 -5.72
C ALA A 14 2.55 -3.58 -4.24
N SER A 15 2.02 -4.74 -3.87
CA SER A 15 1.69 -5.09 -2.47
C SER A 15 2.93 -5.12 -1.58
N VAL A 16 4.02 -5.72 -2.05
CA VAL A 16 5.29 -5.75 -1.30
C VAL A 16 5.88 -4.35 -1.15
N ALA A 17 5.87 -3.54 -2.22
CA ALA A 17 6.35 -2.16 -2.17
C ALA A 17 5.52 -1.32 -1.20
N PHE A 18 4.19 -1.43 -1.27
CA PHE A 18 3.27 -0.77 -0.36
C PHE A 18 3.54 -1.19 1.08
N TYR A 19 3.64 -2.48 1.37
CA TYR A 19 3.96 -2.98 2.70
C TYR A 19 5.26 -2.36 3.22
N ARG A 20 6.36 -2.44 2.46
CA ARG A 20 7.68 -1.95 2.88
C ARG A 20 7.71 -0.45 3.17
N VAL A 21 7.00 0.35 2.38
CA VAL A 21 6.91 1.80 2.65
C VAL A 21 6.18 2.04 3.96
N ASN A 22 5.05 1.38 4.19
CA ASN A 22 4.31 1.55 5.44
C ASN A 22 5.10 1.02 6.64
N ASP A 23 5.80 -0.10 6.51
CA ASP A 23 6.65 -0.70 7.54
C ASP A 23 7.73 0.29 8.03
N ARG A 24 8.37 1.01 7.10
CA ARG A 24 9.32 2.07 7.44
C ARG A 24 8.67 3.27 8.13
N ILE A 25 7.44 3.64 7.75
CA ILE A 25 6.70 4.71 8.42
C ILE A 25 6.36 4.28 9.86
N VAL A 26 5.90 3.04 10.05
CA VAL A 26 5.63 2.48 11.38
C VAL A 26 6.89 2.50 12.24
N TRP A 27 8.03 2.09 11.69
CA TRP A 27 9.32 2.15 12.38
C TRP A 27 9.66 3.57 12.83
N ASP A 28 9.52 4.56 11.96
CA ASP A 28 9.75 5.97 12.28
C ASP A 28 8.82 6.46 13.41
N VAL A 29 7.53 6.18 13.31
CA VAL A 29 6.53 6.56 14.31
C VAL A 29 6.83 5.90 15.66
N CYS A 30 7.14 4.59 15.70
CA CYS A 30 7.54 3.88 16.91
C CYS A 30 8.76 4.53 17.56
N ARG A 31 9.78 4.86 16.77
CA ARG A 31 11.00 5.51 17.25
C ARG A 31 10.70 6.90 17.85
N ARG A 32 9.88 7.70 17.15
CA ARG A 32 9.50 9.05 17.57
C ARG A 32 8.64 9.06 18.84
N GLU A 33 7.69 8.13 18.93
CA GLU A 33 6.77 8.00 20.06
C GLU A 33 7.36 7.16 21.22
N ARG A 34 8.61 6.68 21.11
CA ARG A 34 9.28 5.80 22.08
C ARG A 34 8.46 4.53 22.40
N ARG A 35 7.82 3.95 21.39
CA ARG A 35 7.02 2.73 21.51
C ARG A 35 7.78 1.53 20.92
N PRO A 36 7.58 0.32 21.46
CA PRO A 36 8.13 -0.88 20.85
C PRO A 36 7.58 -1.05 19.43
N TYR A 37 8.44 -1.50 18.52
CA TYR A 37 8.08 -1.80 17.14
C TYR A 37 7.40 -3.18 17.05
N PRO A 38 6.11 -3.27 16.69
CA PRO A 38 5.44 -4.55 16.57
C PRO A 38 5.67 -5.15 15.17
N PRO A 39 6.23 -6.36 15.04
CA PRO A 39 6.45 -6.99 13.75
C PRO A 39 5.14 -7.28 12.98
N ASP A 40 4.04 -7.53 13.70
CA ASP A 40 2.70 -7.76 13.13
C ASP A 40 1.81 -6.50 13.21
N TRP A 41 2.40 -5.31 13.00
CA TRP A 41 1.69 -4.04 13.12
C TRP A 41 0.42 -3.96 12.26
N THR A 42 0.37 -4.67 11.13
CA THR A 42 -0.80 -4.71 10.22
C THR A 42 -2.05 -5.33 10.86
N ARG A 43 -1.89 -6.17 11.88
CA ARG A 43 -2.99 -6.80 12.63
C ARG A 43 -3.45 -5.95 13.82
N SER A 44 -2.72 -4.90 14.16
CA SER A 44 -3.04 -4.05 15.30
C SER A 44 -4.07 -2.99 14.91
N VAL A 45 -5.16 -2.94 15.67
CA VAL A 45 -6.26 -1.97 15.53
C VAL A 45 -5.73 -0.53 15.59
N TYR A 46 -4.74 -0.26 16.45
CA TYR A 46 -4.11 1.06 16.55
C TYR A 46 -3.51 1.51 15.21
N TRP A 47 -2.79 0.63 14.52
CA TRP A 47 -2.16 0.98 13.24
C TRP A 47 -3.17 1.06 12.11
N GLN A 48 -4.17 0.16 12.09
CA GLN A 48 -5.27 0.25 11.13
C GLN A 48 -6.02 1.57 11.27
N TRP A 49 -6.40 1.95 12.49
CA TRP A 49 -7.02 3.25 12.76
C TRP A 49 -6.14 4.40 12.29
N ARG A 50 -4.84 4.39 12.64
CA ARG A 50 -3.92 5.47 12.29
C ARG A 50 -3.72 5.63 10.79
N THR A 51 -3.71 4.52 10.05
CA THR A 51 -3.67 4.55 8.57
C THR A 51 -4.91 5.21 7.96
N MET A 52 -6.07 5.08 8.62
CA MET A 52 -7.34 5.66 8.17
C MET A 52 -7.55 7.11 8.65
N ALA A 53 -7.02 7.48 9.81
CA ALA A 53 -7.29 8.74 10.50
C ALA A 53 -6.68 10.00 9.86
N GLY A 54 -6.36 10.00 8.57
CA GLY A 54 -5.85 11.16 7.80
C GLY A 54 -4.42 11.60 8.14
N SER A 55 -3.90 11.26 9.32
CA SER A 55 -2.54 11.61 9.77
C SER A 55 -1.44 10.80 9.07
N TRP A 56 -1.78 9.71 8.39
CA TRP A 56 -0.81 8.76 7.84
C TRP A 56 0.10 9.35 6.76
N TYR A 57 -0.41 10.23 5.89
CA TYR A 57 0.42 10.95 4.93
C TYR A 57 1.28 12.03 5.61
N GLY A 58 0.82 12.57 6.73
CA GLY A 58 1.62 13.42 7.61
C GLY A 58 2.79 12.64 8.21
N ASP A 59 2.55 11.44 8.73
CA ASP A 59 3.60 10.55 9.23
C ASP A 59 4.58 10.16 8.11
N ALA A 60 4.08 9.86 6.91
CA ALA A 60 4.92 9.61 5.74
C ALA A 60 5.80 10.82 5.37
N LYS A 61 5.27 12.04 5.45
CA LYS A 61 6.03 13.27 5.21
C LYS A 61 7.14 13.45 6.25
N HIS A 62 6.86 13.22 7.53
CA HIS A 62 7.86 13.30 8.59
C HIS A 62 8.98 12.28 8.41
N ALA A 63 8.65 11.07 7.96
CA ALA A 63 9.63 10.03 7.67
C ALA A 63 10.41 10.27 6.36
N GLY A 64 10.12 11.34 5.59
CA GLY A 64 10.72 11.57 4.26
C GLY A 64 10.24 10.59 3.19
N LEU A 65 9.14 9.89 3.43
CA LEU A 65 8.59 8.81 2.60
C LEU A 65 7.29 9.19 1.88
N LEU A 66 6.95 10.49 1.81
CA LEU A 66 5.71 10.95 1.18
C LEU A 66 5.59 10.48 -0.28
N TRP A 67 6.60 10.75 -1.10
CA TRP A 67 6.60 10.34 -2.51
C TRP A 67 6.58 8.81 -2.68
N PRO A 68 7.45 8.03 -1.99
CA PRO A 68 7.36 6.57 -1.98
C PRO A 68 5.97 6.06 -1.60
N LYS A 69 5.31 6.69 -0.61
CA LYS A 69 3.97 6.31 -0.17
C LYS A 69 2.93 6.57 -1.26
N VAL A 70 2.95 7.75 -1.86
CA VAL A 70 2.04 8.10 -2.96
C VAL A 70 2.23 7.14 -4.14
N ALA A 71 3.48 6.89 -4.54
CA ALA A 71 3.80 5.98 -5.64
C ALA A 71 3.33 4.54 -5.36
N ALA A 72 3.57 4.03 -4.15
CA ALA A 72 3.14 2.68 -3.78
C ALA A 72 1.61 2.55 -3.68
N THR A 73 0.91 3.57 -3.17
CA THR A 73 -0.55 3.61 -3.17
C THR A 73 -1.10 3.65 -4.60
N ALA A 74 -0.53 4.47 -5.48
CA ALA A 74 -0.94 4.53 -6.88
C ALA A 74 -0.71 3.19 -7.58
N ALA A 75 0.45 2.56 -7.38
CA ALA A 75 0.78 1.27 -7.96
C ALA A 75 -0.21 0.17 -7.56
N ILE A 76 -0.61 0.11 -6.28
CA ILE A 76 -1.55 -0.94 -5.82
C ILE A 76 -2.97 -0.71 -6.33
N LEU A 77 -3.40 0.55 -6.40
CA LEU A 77 -4.70 0.92 -6.99
C LEU A 77 -4.74 0.57 -8.48
N MET A 78 -3.71 0.93 -9.23
CA MET A 78 -3.62 0.61 -10.66
C MET A 78 -3.58 -0.91 -10.88
N ALA A 79 -2.74 -1.63 -10.15
CA ALA A 79 -2.63 -3.08 -10.28
C ALA A 79 -3.93 -3.82 -9.88
N GLY A 80 -4.76 -3.24 -9.00
CA GLY A 80 -6.05 -3.80 -8.61
C GLY A 80 -7.21 -3.41 -9.55
N ILE A 81 -7.28 -2.16 -9.99
CA ILE A 81 -8.43 -1.62 -10.75
C ILE A 81 -8.30 -1.92 -12.25
N CYS A 82 -7.11 -1.80 -12.83
CA CYS A 82 -6.90 -2.03 -14.26
C CYS A 82 -7.36 -3.41 -14.75
N PRO A 83 -7.06 -4.54 -14.08
CA PRO A 83 -7.56 -5.85 -14.54
C PRO A 83 -9.09 -5.93 -14.55
N VAL A 84 -9.77 -5.30 -13.58
CA VAL A 84 -11.24 -5.26 -13.52
C VAL A 84 -11.81 -4.46 -14.70
N LEU A 85 -11.26 -3.27 -14.96
CA LEU A 85 -11.69 -2.43 -16.10
C LEU A 85 -11.48 -3.14 -17.43
N THR A 86 -10.34 -3.81 -17.62
CA THR A 86 -10.08 -4.58 -18.85
C THR A 86 -11.07 -5.73 -19.03
N GLY A 87 -11.45 -6.42 -17.95
CA GLY A 87 -12.45 -7.48 -18.01
C GLY A 87 -13.84 -6.96 -18.38
N ILE A 88 -14.24 -5.81 -17.84
CA ILE A 88 -15.52 -5.16 -18.18
C ILE A 88 -15.55 -4.74 -19.65
N LEU A 89 -14.49 -4.06 -20.13
CA LEU A 89 -14.41 -3.59 -21.51
C LEU A 89 -14.47 -4.76 -22.51
N GLU A 90 -13.78 -5.86 -22.21
CA GLU A 90 -13.83 -7.06 -23.06
C GLU A 90 -15.23 -7.68 -23.09
N ALA A 91 -15.91 -7.76 -21.94
CA ALA A 91 -17.26 -8.29 -21.84
C ALA A 91 -18.30 -7.43 -22.58
N MET A 92 -18.05 -6.13 -22.73
CA MET A 92 -18.91 -5.21 -23.51
C MET A 92 -18.64 -5.26 -25.02
N SER A 93 -17.48 -5.77 -25.43
CA SER A 93 -17.05 -5.80 -26.84
C SER A 93 -17.45 -7.08 -27.59
N GLY A 94 -18.15 -8.01 -26.92
CA GLY A 94 -18.74 -9.21 -27.50
C GLY A 94 -20.26 -9.17 -27.41
#